data_AF-A0A955XH77-F1
#
_entry.id   AF-A0A955XH77-F1
#
_cell.length_a   1.000
_cell.length_b   1.000
_cell.length_c   1.000
_cell.angle_alpha   90.00
_cell.angle_beta   90.00
_cell.angle_gamma   90.00
#
_symmetry.space_group_name_H-M   'P 1'
#
loop_
_entity.id
_entity.type
_entity.pdbx_description
1 polymer ?
#
loop_
_entity_poly.entity_id
_entity_poly.type
_entity_poly.pdbx_seq_one_letter_code
_entity_poly.pdbx_strand_id
1 'polypeptide(L)'
;YMNARFPALYRTTREALTRPNAFWAAAYPDPADRKVAMERVLPDIATGDQSRWRWPDIPIRRPGELNTYVGASAARIPGTELMVSLVWDETVRHRASAERKRLEQQLLSSQRMEAVGRLAGGVAHDFNNLLSVILSYAGFVADALADNDATLADVAEIQKAGERAATLTRQLLAFSRRQILQPEVINLNQMVRNMGGMLRRLLGEDVQVELTLGAELDNVLADPGQVDQVLMNLAVNARDAMPQGGRLTIETANIQLIAGAPELPLGLAPGRYVLL
;
A
#
# COMPACT_ATOMS: atom_id res chain seq x y z
N TYR A 1 6.52 29.05 -40.00
CA TYR A 1 5.50 28.08 -40.44
C TYR A 1 5.16 27.16 -39.27
N MET A 2 3.91 26.70 -39.14
CA MET A 2 3.46 25.83 -38.04
C MET A 2 2.54 24.76 -38.63
N ASN A 3 2.84 23.48 -38.38
CA ASN A 3 2.00 22.38 -38.86
C ASN A 3 0.71 22.29 -38.04
N ALA A 4 -0.29 21.56 -38.54
CA ALA A 4 -1.59 21.43 -37.87
C ALA A 4 -1.52 20.66 -36.53
N ARG A 5 -0.51 19.82 -36.32
CA ARG A 5 -0.33 19.05 -35.08
C ARG A 5 0.18 19.89 -33.91
N PHE A 6 0.89 20.98 -34.19
CA PHE A 6 1.51 21.81 -33.16
C PHE A 6 0.49 22.53 -32.27
N PRO A 7 -0.54 23.24 -32.78
CA PRO A 7 -1.59 23.79 -31.93
C PRO A 7 -2.39 22.71 -31.18
N ALA A 8 -2.60 21.54 -31.81
CA ALA A 8 -3.33 20.43 -31.21
C ALA A 8 -2.60 19.85 -29.98
N LEU A 9 -1.27 19.74 -30.00
CA LEU A 9 -0.46 19.31 -28.86
C LEU A 9 -0.66 20.22 -27.63
N TYR A 10 -0.67 21.53 -27.87
CA TYR A 10 -0.89 22.52 -26.82
C TYR A 10 -2.37 22.72 -26.48
N ARG A 11 -3.29 22.13 -27.25
CA ARG A 11 -4.75 22.31 -27.15
C ARG A 11 -5.18 23.78 -27.24
N THR A 12 -4.59 24.49 -28.19
CA THR A 12 -4.86 25.91 -28.43
C THR A 12 -4.95 26.18 -29.93
N THR A 13 -5.26 27.41 -30.32
CA THR A 13 -5.35 27.80 -31.73
C THR A 13 -4.01 28.30 -32.26
N ARG A 14 -3.80 28.15 -33.57
CA ARG A 14 -2.63 28.72 -34.24
C ARG A 14 -2.51 30.22 -33.99
N GLU A 15 -3.63 30.94 -34.07
CA GLU A 15 -3.71 32.38 -33.83
C GLU A 15 -3.22 32.75 -32.43
N ALA A 16 -3.63 32.01 -31.41
CA ALA A 16 -3.22 32.24 -30.02
C ALA A 16 -1.70 32.06 -29.85
N LEU A 17 -1.10 31.07 -30.52
CA LEU A 17 0.34 30.80 -30.47
C LEU A 17 1.19 31.81 -31.26
N THR A 18 0.62 32.46 -32.28
CA THR A 18 1.34 33.42 -33.13
C THR A 18 1.19 34.87 -32.67
N ARG A 19 0.36 35.16 -31.66
CA ARG A 19 0.24 36.52 -31.10
C ARG A 19 1.58 36.97 -30.50
N PRO A 20 2.00 38.24 -30.70
CA PRO A 20 3.22 38.78 -30.10
C PRO A 20 3.25 38.54 -28.59
N ASN A 21 4.35 37.99 -28.08
CA ASN A 21 4.57 37.69 -26.65
C ASN A 21 3.53 36.76 -25.99
N ALA A 22 2.71 36.04 -26.76
CA ALA A 22 1.62 35.22 -26.22
C ALA A 22 1.90 33.71 -26.22
N PHE A 23 2.93 33.26 -26.94
CA PHE A 23 3.24 31.83 -27.11
C PHE A 23 3.26 31.08 -25.77
N TRP A 24 4.05 31.55 -24.80
CA TRP A 24 4.21 30.89 -23.51
C TRP A 24 2.91 30.81 -22.71
N ALA A 25 2.11 31.88 -22.73
CA ALA A 25 0.82 31.89 -22.03
C ALA A 25 -0.22 30.97 -22.71
N ALA A 26 -0.18 30.88 -24.05
CA ALA A 26 -1.08 30.00 -24.81
C ALA A 26 -0.68 28.52 -24.75
N ALA A 27 0.62 28.22 -24.68
CA ALA A 27 1.16 26.87 -24.62
C ALA A 27 1.18 26.29 -23.19
N TYR A 28 1.41 27.13 -22.18
CA TYR A 28 1.52 26.76 -20.77
C TYR A 28 0.54 27.60 -19.92
N PRO A 29 -0.72 27.14 -19.79
CA PRO A 29 -1.74 27.88 -19.05
C PRO A 29 -1.38 28.02 -17.57
N ASP A 30 -0.79 26.98 -16.98
CA ASP A 30 -0.26 27.01 -15.61
C ASP A 30 0.97 27.95 -15.51
N PRO A 31 0.94 28.99 -14.64
CA PRO A 31 2.05 29.93 -14.50
C PRO A 31 3.37 29.32 -14.02
N ALA A 32 3.33 28.25 -13.22
CA ALA A 32 4.53 27.59 -12.72
C ALA A 32 5.21 26.78 -13.83
N ASP A 33 4.44 26.03 -14.61
CA ASP A 33 4.99 25.30 -15.77
C ASP A 33 5.50 26.25 -16.85
N ARG A 34 4.81 27.38 -17.06
CA ARG A 34 5.26 28.44 -17.96
C ARG A 34 6.62 28.99 -17.56
N LYS A 35 6.80 29.28 -16.27
CA LYS A 35 8.08 29.75 -15.72
C LYS A 35 9.17 28.71 -15.95
N VAL A 36 8.92 27.44 -15.62
CA VAL A 36 9.86 26.33 -15.84
C VAL A 36 10.25 26.21 -17.31
N ALA A 37 9.28 26.27 -18.22
CA ALA A 37 9.54 26.16 -19.65
C ALA A 37 10.39 27.34 -20.15
N MET A 38 10.08 28.58 -19.74
CA MET A 38 10.84 29.77 -20.12
C MET A 38 12.27 29.75 -19.57
N GLU A 39 12.44 29.38 -18.29
CA GLU A 39 13.76 29.32 -17.64
C GLU A 39 14.66 28.22 -18.23
N ARG A 40 14.08 27.15 -18.79
CA ARG A 40 14.85 26.11 -19.49
C ARG A 40 15.18 26.50 -20.92
N VAL A 41 14.21 27.07 -21.66
CA VAL A 41 14.34 27.25 -23.12
C VAL A 41 15.03 28.56 -23.49
N LEU A 42 14.68 29.69 -22.87
CA LEU A 42 15.17 31.01 -23.30
C LEU A 42 16.68 31.19 -23.11
N PRO A 43 17.30 30.78 -21.98
CA PRO A 43 18.75 30.92 -21.82
C PRO A 43 19.54 30.12 -22.85
N ASP A 44 19.10 28.89 -23.14
CA ASP A 44 19.75 28.01 -24.11
C ASP A 44 19.69 28.60 -25.53
N ILE A 45 18.54 29.16 -25.92
CA ILE A 45 18.41 29.88 -27.20
C ILE A 45 19.32 31.11 -27.24
N ALA A 46 19.36 31.90 -26.15
CA ALA A 46 20.17 33.11 -26.08
C ALA A 46 21.67 32.85 -26.20
N THR A 47 22.16 31.67 -25.77
CA THR A 47 23.57 31.30 -25.93
C THR A 47 24.00 31.10 -27.38
N GLY A 48 23.06 30.86 -28.30
CA GLY A 48 23.35 30.52 -29.70
C GLY A 48 23.96 29.12 -29.90
N ASP A 49 24.24 28.38 -28.83
CA ASP A 49 24.76 27.02 -28.88
C ASP A 49 23.65 26.02 -29.17
N GLN A 50 23.52 25.65 -30.45
CA GLN A 50 22.50 24.71 -30.92
C GLN A 50 22.62 23.31 -30.30
N SER A 51 23.77 22.94 -29.73
CA SER A 51 23.92 21.64 -29.04
C SER A 51 23.03 21.54 -27.79
N ARG A 52 22.64 22.69 -27.23
CA ARG A 52 21.79 22.80 -26.04
C ARG A 52 20.30 22.90 -26.38
N TRP A 53 19.92 23.00 -27.65
CA TRP A 53 18.54 23.24 -28.07
C TRP A 53 17.71 21.95 -28.08
N ARG A 54 17.68 21.28 -26.93
CA ARG A 54 16.91 20.06 -26.68
C ARG A 54 16.41 20.06 -25.24
N TRP A 55 15.10 20.09 -25.09
CA TRP A 55 14.40 20.20 -23.82
C TRP A 55 13.40 19.05 -23.70
N PRO A 56 13.81 17.90 -23.16
CA PRO A 56 12.88 16.83 -22.82
C PRO A 56 12.08 17.19 -21.56
N ASP A 57 11.00 16.47 -21.31
CA ASP A 57 10.31 16.46 -20.02
C ASP A 57 9.77 17.83 -19.58
N ILE A 58 9.27 18.67 -20.49
CA ILE A 58 8.63 19.93 -20.11
C ILE A 58 7.17 19.64 -19.70
N PRO A 59 6.77 19.94 -18.45
CA PRO A 59 5.41 19.70 -17.99
C PRO A 59 4.42 20.69 -18.59
N ILE A 60 3.22 20.21 -18.88
CA ILE A 60 2.04 21.02 -19.22
C ILE A 60 0.89 20.56 -18.33
N ARG A 61 0.64 21.32 -17.26
CA ARG A 61 -0.51 21.16 -16.38
C ARG A 61 -1.69 21.98 -16.86
N ARG A 62 -2.87 21.36 -16.78
CA ARG A 62 -4.15 21.99 -17.03
C ARG A 62 -5.08 21.67 -15.85
N PRO A 63 -5.80 22.64 -15.29
CA PRO A 63 -6.72 22.40 -14.19
C PRO A 63 -7.72 21.28 -14.50
N GLY A 64 -7.84 20.31 -13.60
CA GLY A 64 -8.78 19.18 -13.76
C GLY A 64 -8.33 18.08 -14.72
N GLU A 65 -7.11 18.15 -15.28
CA GLU A 65 -6.59 17.14 -16.20
C GLU A 65 -5.33 16.45 -15.67
N LEU A 66 -5.02 15.30 -16.27
CA LEU A 66 -3.77 14.60 -16.04
C LEU A 66 -2.59 15.39 -16.61
N ASN A 67 -1.46 15.36 -15.90
CA ASN A 67 -0.21 15.96 -16.35
C ASN A 67 0.19 15.43 -17.74
N THR A 68 0.55 16.37 -18.61
CA THR A 68 1.10 16.13 -19.95
C THR A 68 2.59 16.51 -19.93
N TYR A 69 3.41 15.81 -20.71
CA TYR A 69 4.82 16.12 -20.88
C TYR A 69 5.15 16.25 -22.36
N VAL A 70 5.96 17.25 -22.70
CA VAL A 70 6.45 17.44 -24.07
C VAL A 70 7.96 17.50 -24.11
N GLY A 71 8.51 16.92 -25.16
CA GLY A 71 9.89 17.14 -25.55
C GLY A 71 9.94 18.13 -26.70
N ALA A 72 10.94 19.00 -26.68
CA ALA A 72 11.19 19.97 -27.75
C ALA A 72 12.66 19.95 -28.17
N SER A 73 12.91 20.21 -29.44
CA SER A 73 14.24 20.54 -29.93
C SER A 73 14.15 21.63 -30.98
N ALA A 74 15.24 22.35 -31.19
CA ALA A 74 15.31 23.36 -32.24
C ALA A 74 16.66 23.34 -32.96
N ALA A 75 16.69 23.84 -34.19
CA ALA A 75 17.89 24.02 -34.98
C ALA A 75 17.76 25.26 -35.87
N ARG A 76 18.86 25.95 -36.12
CA ARG A 76 18.91 27.05 -37.07
C ARG A 76 19.02 26.50 -38.49
N ILE A 77 18.27 27.08 -39.42
CA ILE A 77 18.34 26.72 -40.83
C ILE A 77 19.61 27.37 -41.42
N PRO A 78 20.55 26.58 -41.97
CA PRO A 78 21.81 27.11 -42.51
C PRO A 78 21.58 28.23 -43.52
N GLY A 79 22.37 29.30 -43.43
CA GLY A 79 22.28 30.45 -44.34
C GLY A 79 21.06 31.36 -44.11
N THR A 80 20.30 31.18 -43.04
CA THR A 80 19.15 32.03 -42.70
C THR A 80 19.12 32.38 -41.21
N GLU A 81 18.36 33.41 -40.85
CA GLU A 81 18.02 33.70 -39.44
C GLU A 81 16.84 32.86 -38.93
N LEU A 82 16.33 31.92 -39.73
CA LEU A 82 15.19 31.11 -39.38
C LEU A 82 15.59 29.92 -38.51
N MET A 83 14.73 29.58 -37.55
CA MET A 83 14.84 28.41 -36.70
C MET A 83 13.68 27.46 -36.97
N VAL A 84 13.98 26.16 -37.00
CA VAL A 84 12.99 25.09 -36.98
C VAL A 84 12.90 24.53 -35.57
N SER A 85 11.69 24.32 -35.08
CA SER A 85 11.44 23.64 -33.81
C SER A 85 10.59 22.39 -34.03
N LEU A 86 10.97 21.31 -33.37
CA LEU A 86 10.23 20.06 -33.30
C LEU A 86 9.73 19.91 -31.86
N VAL A 87 8.45 19.54 -31.71
CA VAL A 87 7.86 19.24 -30.42
C VAL A 87 7.08 17.93 -30.54
N TRP A 88 7.21 17.07 -29.54
CA TRP A 88 6.54 15.78 -29.47
C TRP A 88 5.97 15.53 -28.08
N ASP A 89 4.91 14.73 -28.01
CA ASP A 89 4.31 14.28 -26.76
C ASP A 89 5.17 13.19 -26.11
N GLU A 90 5.55 13.37 -24.85
CA GLU A 90 6.30 12.41 -24.03
C GLU A 90 5.47 11.79 -22.91
N THR A 91 4.18 12.13 -22.82
CA THR A 91 3.29 11.74 -21.72
C THR A 91 3.20 10.24 -21.55
N VAL A 92 3.07 9.49 -22.65
CA VAL A 92 2.99 8.01 -22.61
C VAL A 92 4.26 7.41 -22.03
N ARG A 93 5.43 7.92 -22.43
CA ARG A 93 6.73 7.46 -21.94
C ARG A 93 6.91 7.76 -20.44
N HIS A 94 6.51 8.94 -19.99
CA HIS A 94 6.55 9.32 -18.57
C HIS A 94 5.67 8.43 -17.72
N ARG A 95 4.43 8.20 -18.15
CA ARG A 95 3.49 7.31 -17.43
C ARG A 95 4.02 5.88 -17.35
N ALA A 96 4.54 5.35 -18.45
CA ALA A 96 5.14 4.02 -18.47
C ALA A 96 6.36 3.92 -17.52
N SER A 97 7.21 4.95 -17.49
CA SER A 97 8.37 5.01 -16.58
C SER A 97 7.96 5.10 -15.11
N ALA A 98 6.97 5.94 -14.79
CA ALA A 98 6.45 6.09 -13.43
C ALA A 98 5.81 4.78 -12.93
N GLU A 99 4.98 4.16 -13.77
CA GLU A 99 4.33 2.88 -13.44
C GLU A 99 5.35 1.76 -13.27
N ARG A 100 6.34 1.69 -14.16
CA ARG A 100 7.44 0.72 -14.03
C ARG A 100 8.19 0.88 -12.70
N LYS A 101 8.56 2.11 -12.31
CA LYS A 101 9.23 2.36 -11.03
C LYS A 101 8.37 1.95 -9.84
N ARG A 102 7.05 2.22 -9.89
CA ARG A 102 6.09 1.79 -8.87
C ARG A 102 6.07 0.26 -8.74
N LEU A 103 5.98 -0.44 -9.87
CA LEU A 103 5.99 -1.91 -9.91
C LEU A 103 7.33 -2.49 -9.41
N GLU A 104 8.46 -1.90 -9.80
CA GLU A 104 9.79 -2.29 -9.31
C GLU A 104 9.90 -2.13 -7.78
N GLN A 105 9.39 -1.03 -7.23
CA GLN A 105 9.36 -0.81 -5.77
C GLN A 105 8.45 -1.82 -5.05
N GLN A 106 7.27 -2.11 -5.61
CA GLN A 106 6.37 -3.14 -5.08
C GLN A 106 7.02 -4.52 -5.11
N LEU A 107 7.71 -4.86 -6.20
CA LEU A 107 8.44 -6.12 -6.34
C LEU A 107 9.56 -6.24 -5.30
N LEU A 108 10.37 -5.19 -5.13
CA LEU A 108 11.44 -5.17 -4.12
C LEU A 108 10.88 -5.30 -2.69
N SER A 109 9.77 -4.61 -2.39
CA SER A 109 9.09 -4.73 -1.11
C SER A 109 8.57 -6.16 -0.87
N SER A 110 7.97 -6.78 -1.89
CA SER A 110 7.48 -8.16 -1.85
C SER A 110 8.62 -9.18 -1.66
N GLN A 111 9.73 -9.03 -2.38
CA GLN A 111 10.91 -9.89 -2.25
C GLN A 111 11.57 -9.78 -0.87
N ARG A 112 11.64 -8.56 -0.31
CA ARG A 112 12.14 -8.33 1.05
C ARG A 112 11.25 -9.04 2.08
N MET A 113 9.94 -8.92 1.93
CA MET A 113 8.96 -9.59 2.77
C MET A 113 9.08 -11.12 2.65
N GLU A 114 9.29 -11.66 1.45
CA GLU A 114 9.53 -13.09 1.21
C GLU A 114 10.80 -13.60 1.91
N ALA A 115 11.88 -12.84 1.86
CA ALA A 115 13.14 -13.19 2.53
C ALA A 115 12.99 -13.18 4.06
N VAL A 116 12.33 -12.15 4.61
CA VAL A 116 12.00 -12.07 6.04
C VAL A 116 11.11 -13.24 6.46
N GLY A 117 10.11 -13.58 5.64
CA GLY A 117 9.23 -14.72 5.88
C GLY A 117 9.98 -16.04 5.93
N ARG A 118 10.83 -16.35 4.95
CA ARG A 118 11.62 -17.60 4.97
C ARG A 118 12.52 -17.72 6.20
N LEU A 119 13.19 -16.63 6.60
CA LEU A 119 14.07 -16.61 7.77
C LEU A 119 13.28 -16.76 9.08
N ALA A 120 12.18 -16.03 9.22
CA ALA A 120 11.32 -16.12 10.40
C ALA A 120 10.70 -17.50 10.57
N GLY A 121 10.38 -18.22 9.48
CA GLY A 121 9.80 -19.56 9.56
C GLY A 121 10.75 -20.62 10.13
N GLY A 122 12.03 -20.57 9.74
CA GLY A 122 13.06 -21.47 10.28
C GLY A 122 13.39 -21.15 11.75
N VAL A 123 13.64 -19.88 12.07
CA VAL A 123 13.99 -19.44 13.44
C VAL A 123 12.86 -19.72 14.43
N ALA A 124 11.61 -19.50 14.01
CA ALA A 124 10.45 -19.72 14.86
C ALA A 124 10.15 -21.21 15.09
N HIS A 125 10.45 -22.08 14.13
CA HIS A 125 10.38 -23.52 14.35
C HIS A 125 11.35 -23.96 15.45
N ASP A 126 12.60 -23.50 15.39
CA ASP A 126 13.63 -23.86 16.38
C ASP A 126 13.35 -23.27 17.77
N PHE A 127 12.78 -22.06 17.83
CA PHE A 127 12.33 -21.47 19.09
C PHE A 127 11.20 -22.28 19.73
N ASN A 128 10.21 -22.73 18.96
CA ASN A 128 9.13 -23.58 19.49
C ASN A 128 9.67 -24.92 20.02
N ASN A 129 10.72 -25.46 19.39
CA ASN A 129 11.37 -26.68 19.86
C ASN A 129 12.05 -26.46 21.23
N LEU A 130 12.79 -25.37 21.40
CA LEU A 130 13.43 -25.03 22.68
C LEU A 130 12.40 -24.75 23.78
N LEU A 131 11.33 -24.03 23.45
CA LEU A 131 10.25 -23.74 24.40
C LEU A 131 9.53 -25.00 24.86
N SER A 132 9.31 -25.96 23.97
CA SER A 132 8.71 -27.25 24.33
C SER A 132 9.57 -28.02 25.35
N VAL A 133 10.89 -28.00 25.17
CA VAL A 133 11.84 -28.61 26.12
C VAL A 133 11.83 -27.88 27.47
N ILE A 134 11.88 -26.55 27.47
CA ILE A 134 11.84 -25.72 28.68
C ILE A 134 10.55 -25.98 29.48
N LEU A 135 9.40 -25.99 28.79
CA LEU A 135 8.10 -26.26 29.40
C LEU A 135 8.02 -27.67 29.98
N SER A 136 8.59 -28.67 29.28
CA SER A 136 8.64 -30.05 29.76
C SER A 136 9.47 -30.18 31.04
N TYR A 137 10.65 -29.58 31.10
CA TYR A 137 11.47 -29.61 32.31
C TYR A 137 10.83 -28.85 33.47
N ALA A 138 10.18 -27.71 33.20
CA ALA A 138 9.40 -26.99 34.21
C ALA A 138 8.27 -27.88 34.76
N GLY A 139 7.57 -28.63 33.91
CA GLY A 139 6.58 -29.63 34.35
C GLY A 139 7.17 -30.70 35.27
N PHE A 140 8.30 -31.31 34.90
CA PHE A 140 8.95 -32.32 35.74
C PHE A 140 9.42 -31.78 37.10
N VAL A 141 9.88 -30.53 37.14
CA VAL A 141 10.28 -29.88 38.40
C VAL A 141 9.07 -29.57 39.28
N ALA A 142 7.94 -29.16 38.70
CA ALA A 142 6.69 -28.98 39.45
C ALA A 142 6.23 -30.30 40.08
N ASP A 143 6.21 -31.39 39.29
CA ASP A 143 5.78 -32.71 39.76
C ASP A 143 6.68 -33.25 40.89
N ALA A 144 7.99 -32.98 40.82
CA ALA A 144 8.96 -33.43 41.82
C ALA A 144 8.95 -32.62 43.13
N LEU A 145 8.39 -31.41 43.12
CA LEU A 145 8.41 -30.46 44.24
C LEU A 145 7.01 -30.24 44.86
N ALA A 146 6.10 -31.20 44.70
CA ALA A 146 4.69 -31.11 45.10
C ALA A 146 4.42 -30.63 46.55
N ASP A 147 5.41 -30.71 47.45
CA ASP A 147 5.31 -30.30 48.86
C ASP A 147 6.01 -28.94 49.19
N ASN A 148 6.50 -28.18 48.20
CA ASN A 148 7.22 -26.91 48.43
C ASN A 148 6.61 -25.71 47.67
N ASP A 149 5.72 -24.99 48.37
CA ASP A 149 4.88 -23.91 47.83
C ASP A 149 5.66 -22.76 47.14
N ALA A 150 6.82 -22.37 47.69
CA ALA A 150 7.58 -21.23 47.14
C ALA A 150 8.22 -21.58 45.79
N THR A 151 8.71 -22.82 45.63
CA THR A 151 9.37 -23.26 44.39
C THR A 151 8.35 -23.60 43.30
N LEU A 152 7.15 -24.05 43.67
CA LEU A 152 6.03 -24.24 42.75
C LEU A 152 5.58 -22.93 42.08
N ALA A 153 5.59 -21.81 42.82
CA ALA A 153 5.26 -20.50 42.27
C ALA A 153 6.25 -20.03 41.19
N ASP A 154 7.56 -20.23 41.41
CA ASP A 154 8.60 -19.89 40.42
C ASP A 154 8.49 -20.75 39.16
N VAL A 155 8.20 -22.05 39.32
CA VAL A 155 8.00 -22.97 38.20
C VAL A 155 6.76 -22.61 37.38
N ALA A 156 5.67 -22.19 38.03
CA ALA A 156 4.46 -21.72 37.36
C ALA A 156 4.72 -20.47 36.49
N GLU A 157 5.58 -19.54 36.94
CA GLU A 157 5.94 -18.38 36.11
C GLU A 157 6.89 -18.73 34.96
N ILE A 158 7.77 -19.72 35.12
CA ILE A 158 8.56 -20.25 33.99
C ILE A 158 7.63 -20.84 32.93
N GLN A 159 6.59 -21.59 33.33
CA GLN A 159 5.62 -22.15 32.40
C GLN A 159 4.83 -21.07 31.66
N LYS A 160 4.28 -20.07 32.38
CA LYS A 160 3.61 -18.92 31.77
C LYS A 160 4.51 -18.16 30.79
N ALA A 161 5.78 -17.92 31.15
CA ALA A 161 6.72 -17.25 30.27
C ALA A 161 6.98 -18.05 28.99
N GLY A 162 7.12 -19.38 29.11
CA GLY A 162 7.29 -20.28 27.97
C GLY A 162 6.07 -20.31 27.04
N GLU A 163 4.86 -20.36 27.58
CA GLU A 163 3.61 -20.32 26.81
C GLU A 163 3.42 -18.99 26.06
N ARG A 164 3.76 -17.87 26.71
CA ARG A 164 3.76 -16.53 26.07
C ARG A 164 4.75 -16.47 24.93
N ALA A 165 5.97 -16.96 25.12
CA ALA A 165 6.98 -17.00 24.07
C ALA A 165 6.56 -17.91 22.89
N ALA A 166 5.94 -19.06 23.16
CA ALA A 166 5.44 -19.95 22.11
C ALA A 166 4.33 -19.29 21.29
N THR A 167 3.48 -18.51 21.95
CA THR A 167 2.42 -17.73 21.29
C THR A 167 3.01 -16.64 20.39
N LEU A 168 4.00 -15.89 20.87
CA LEU A 168 4.71 -14.87 20.09
C LEU A 168 5.40 -15.49 18.85
N THR A 169 5.97 -16.67 19.01
CA THR A 169 6.66 -17.41 17.95
C THR A 169 5.67 -17.91 16.87
N ARG A 170 4.48 -18.36 17.28
CA ARG A 170 3.38 -18.71 16.36
C ARG A 170 2.89 -17.48 15.58
N GLN A 171 2.80 -16.32 16.22
CA GLN A 171 2.44 -15.05 15.56
C GLN A 171 3.50 -14.65 14.52
N LEU A 172 4.79 -14.85 14.81
CA LEU A 172 5.88 -14.61 13.86
C LEU A 172 5.82 -15.55 12.64
N LEU A 173 5.49 -16.83 12.86
CA LEU A 173 5.28 -17.84 11.81
C LEU A 173 4.09 -17.49 10.91
N ALA A 174 3.00 -16.97 11.48
CA ALA A 174 1.82 -16.55 10.72
C ALA A 174 2.15 -15.39 9.77
N PHE A 175 3.03 -14.47 10.17
CA PHE A 175 3.50 -13.37 9.33
C PHE A 175 4.45 -13.81 8.20
N SER A 176 5.09 -14.97 8.38
CA SER A 176 6.19 -15.47 7.57
C SER A 176 5.76 -16.37 6.41
N ARG A 177 4.66 -17.10 6.57
CA ARG A 177 4.24 -18.09 5.59
C ARG A 177 3.66 -17.42 4.34
N ARG A 178 4.31 -17.64 3.19
CA ARG A 178 3.61 -17.78 1.92
C ARG A 178 2.68 -18.98 2.04
N GLN A 179 1.46 -18.76 2.52
CA GLN A 179 0.40 -19.72 2.29
C GLN A 179 0.08 -19.64 0.79
N ILE A 180 0.10 -20.78 0.10
CA ILE A 180 -0.61 -20.89 -1.17
C ILE A 180 -2.05 -20.55 -0.81
N LEU A 181 -2.57 -19.44 -1.32
CA LEU A 181 -3.96 -19.07 -1.10
C LEU A 181 -4.82 -20.25 -1.52
N GLN A 182 -5.72 -20.69 -0.65
CA GLN A 182 -6.78 -21.63 -0.97
C GLN A 182 -8.10 -20.87 -0.83
N PRO A 183 -8.48 -20.08 -1.85
CA PRO A 183 -9.74 -19.35 -1.80
C PRO A 183 -10.89 -20.34 -1.80
N GLU A 184 -11.75 -20.23 -0.81
CA GLU A 184 -12.97 -21.01 -0.67
C GLU A 184 -14.16 -20.06 -0.58
N VAL A 185 -15.33 -20.54 -1.01
CA VAL A 185 -16.58 -19.80 -0.79
C VAL A 185 -16.95 -19.94 0.67
N ILE A 186 -16.78 -18.87 1.43
CA ILE A 186 -16.96 -18.87 2.88
C ILE A 186 -18.05 -17.89 3.32
N ASN A 187 -18.64 -18.20 4.47
CA ASN A 187 -19.56 -17.31 5.16
C ASN A 187 -18.84 -16.63 6.34
N LEU A 188 -18.64 -15.31 6.26
CA LEU A 188 -17.87 -14.56 7.27
C LEU A 188 -18.53 -14.57 8.65
N ASN A 189 -19.87 -14.61 8.73
CA ASN A 189 -20.54 -14.72 10.04
C ASN A 189 -20.16 -16.02 10.76
N GLN A 190 -20.12 -17.14 10.04
CA GLN A 190 -19.77 -18.42 10.66
C GLN A 190 -18.32 -18.43 11.15
N MET A 191 -17.41 -17.85 10.38
CA MET A 191 -16.00 -17.70 10.74
C MET A 191 -15.82 -16.84 11.99
N VAL A 192 -16.42 -15.65 12.01
CA VAL A 192 -16.36 -14.73 13.17
C VAL A 192 -16.94 -15.38 14.43
N ARG A 193 -18.04 -16.15 14.30
CA ARG A 193 -18.61 -16.91 15.43
C ARG A 193 -17.62 -17.94 15.98
N ASN A 194 -16.98 -18.70 15.10
CA ASN A 194 -16.00 -19.73 15.48
C ASN A 194 -14.78 -19.11 16.18
N MET A 195 -14.35 -17.93 15.74
CA MET A 195 -13.24 -17.19 16.36
C MET A 195 -13.61 -16.52 17.68
N GLY A 196 -14.87 -16.13 17.89
CA GLY A 196 -15.28 -15.33 19.05
C GLY A 196 -14.90 -15.93 20.41
N GLY A 197 -14.93 -17.26 20.54
CA GLY A 197 -14.47 -17.95 21.75
C GLY A 197 -12.94 -17.89 21.95
N MET A 198 -12.18 -18.00 20.86
CA MET A 198 -10.72 -17.87 20.87
C MET A 198 -10.30 -16.42 21.18
N LEU A 199 -10.96 -15.43 20.58
CA LEU A 199 -10.68 -14.02 20.80
C LEU A 199 -10.94 -13.60 22.26
N ARG A 200 -12.03 -14.06 22.88
CA ARG A 200 -12.28 -13.82 24.31
C ARG A 200 -11.15 -14.35 25.19
N ARG A 201 -10.65 -15.55 24.91
CA ARG A 201 -9.50 -16.13 25.66
C ARG A 201 -8.21 -15.34 25.44
N LEU A 202 -7.98 -14.88 24.21
CA LEU A 202 -6.77 -14.15 23.83
C LEU A 202 -6.71 -12.74 24.46
N LEU A 203 -7.86 -12.07 24.55
CA LEU A 203 -7.96 -10.69 25.01
C LEU A 203 -8.09 -10.55 26.54
N GLY A 204 -8.48 -11.63 27.22
CA GLY A 204 -8.65 -11.64 28.67
C GLY A 204 -10.01 -11.10 29.12
N GLU A 205 -10.23 -11.02 30.43
CA GLU A 205 -11.52 -10.61 31.01
C GLU A 205 -11.75 -9.09 30.95
N ASP A 206 -10.68 -8.31 30.80
CA ASP A 206 -10.75 -6.84 30.76
C ASP A 206 -11.34 -6.30 29.44
N VAL A 207 -11.43 -7.13 28.39
CA VAL A 207 -11.94 -6.72 27.07
C VAL A 207 -13.21 -7.51 26.72
N GLN A 208 -14.34 -6.81 26.63
CA GLN A 208 -15.60 -7.39 26.19
C GLN A 208 -15.63 -7.54 24.66
N VAL A 209 -15.78 -8.78 24.18
CA VAL A 209 -15.92 -9.08 22.74
C VAL A 209 -17.40 -9.19 22.37
N GLU A 210 -17.85 -8.34 21.45
CA GLU A 210 -19.22 -8.34 20.90
C GLU A 210 -19.23 -8.60 19.40
N LEU A 211 -20.23 -9.35 18.94
CA LEU A 211 -20.40 -9.72 17.54
C LEU A 211 -21.72 -9.14 17.02
N THR A 212 -21.62 -8.17 16.12
CA THR A 212 -22.77 -7.55 15.44
C THR A 212 -22.83 -8.09 14.02
N LEU A 213 -23.44 -9.27 13.87
CA LEU A 213 -23.39 -10.00 12.60
C LEU A 213 -24.61 -9.70 11.73
N GLY A 214 -24.37 -9.21 10.52
CA GLY A 214 -25.41 -8.87 9.56
C GLY A 214 -26.28 -10.08 9.21
N ALA A 215 -27.59 -9.85 9.12
CA ALA A 215 -28.53 -10.88 8.66
C ALA A 215 -28.34 -11.14 7.15
N GLU A 216 -28.45 -12.40 6.73
CA GLU A 216 -28.34 -12.81 5.32
C GLU A 216 -27.08 -12.29 4.61
N LEU A 217 -25.93 -12.35 5.31
CA LEU A 217 -24.64 -11.94 4.74
C LEU A 217 -24.28 -12.77 3.50
N ASP A 218 -23.88 -12.10 2.41
CA ASP A 218 -23.45 -12.76 1.19
C ASP A 218 -22.16 -13.57 1.43
N ASN A 219 -21.99 -14.70 0.73
CA ASN A 219 -20.75 -15.46 0.79
C ASN A 219 -19.64 -14.77 0.00
N VAL A 220 -18.40 -14.91 0.45
CA VAL A 220 -17.21 -14.35 -0.20
C VAL A 220 -16.26 -15.45 -0.64
N LEU A 221 -15.55 -15.23 -1.75
CA LEU A 221 -14.43 -16.09 -2.15
C LEU A 221 -13.16 -15.56 -1.49
N ALA A 222 -12.72 -16.19 -0.41
CA ALA A 222 -11.54 -15.77 0.35
C ALA A 222 -10.82 -16.98 0.96
N ASP A 223 -9.56 -16.80 1.31
CA ASP A 223 -8.81 -17.81 2.07
C ASP A 223 -9.18 -17.71 3.55
N PRO A 224 -9.74 -18.77 4.18
CA PRO A 224 -10.13 -18.76 5.58
C PRO A 224 -9.00 -18.36 6.54
N GLY A 225 -7.79 -18.86 6.31
CA GLY A 225 -6.64 -18.59 7.17
C GLY A 225 -6.18 -17.15 7.12
N GLN A 226 -6.33 -16.49 5.96
CA GLN A 226 -6.04 -15.05 5.83
C GLN A 226 -7.04 -14.20 6.61
N VAL A 227 -8.33 -14.54 6.56
CA VAL A 227 -9.36 -13.81 7.31
C VAL A 227 -9.15 -13.98 8.82
N ASP A 228 -8.88 -15.20 9.28
CA ASP A 228 -8.56 -15.48 10.69
C ASP A 228 -7.33 -14.66 11.15
N GLN A 229 -6.31 -14.55 10.31
CA GLN A 229 -5.10 -13.78 10.61
C GLN A 229 -5.37 -12.27 10.73
N VAL A 230 -6.17 -11.70 9.81
CA VAL A 230 -6.56 -10.28 9.88
C VAL A 230 -7.32 -10.01 11.17
N LEU A 231 -8.30 -10.84 11.51
CA LEU A 231 -9.10 -10.69 12.72
C LEU A 231 -8.25 -10.81 14.00
N MET A 232 -7.30 -11.75 14.06
CA MET A 232 -6.38 -11.85 15.19
C MET A 232 -5.52 -10.59 15.36
N ASN A 233 -4.96 -10.07 14.27
CA ASN A 233 -4.09 -8.89 14.33
C ASN A 233 -4.85 -7.66 14.80
N LEU A 234 -6.06 -7.44 14.29
CA LEU A 234 -6.92 -6.34 14.72
C LEU A 234 -7.31 -6.46 16.19
N ALA A 235 -7.63 -7.67 16.66
CA ALA A 235 -7.97 -7.90 18.05
C ALA A 235 -6.80 -7.60 19.02
N VAL A 236 -5.59 -8.04 18.68
CA VAL A 236 -4.38 -7.73 19.47
C VAL A 236 -4.12 -6.23 19.50
N ASN A 237 -4.17 -5.57 18.34
CA ASN A 237 -4.01 -4.12 18.25
C ASN A 237 -5.06 -3.37 19.08
N ALA A 238 -6.31 -3.84 19.09
CA ALA A 238 -7.37 -3.25 19.89
C ALA A 238 -7.10 -3.39 21.39
N ARG A 239 -6.65 -4.56 21.86
CA ARG A 239 -6.24 -4.75 23.26
C ARG A 239 -5.10 -3.83 23.66
N ASP A 240 -4.06 -3.75 22.83
CA ASP A 240 -2.89 -2.92 23.14
C ASP A 240 -3.26 -1.43 23.17
N ALA A 241 -4.28 -1.02 22.41
CA ALA A 241 -4.88 0.32 22.48
C ALA A 241 -5.83 0.54 23.67
N MET A 242 -6.24 -0.52 24.38
CA MET A 242 -7.16 -0.52 25.51
C MET A 242 -6.53 -1.10 26.79
N PRO A 243 -5.46 -0.48 27.34
CA PRO A 243 -4.70 -1.03 28.47
C PRO A 243 -5.46 -1.08 29.80
N GLN A 244 -6.61 -0.40 29.92
CA GLN A 244 -7.49 -0.44 31.09
C GLN A 244 -8.72 -1.34 30.87
N GLY A 245 -8.72 -2.13 29.79
CA GLY A 245 -9.89 -2.84 29.31
C GLY A 245 -10.77 -1.99 28.39
N GLY A 246 -11.82 -2.62 27.85
CA GLY A 246 -12.71 -1.96 26.90
C GLY A 246 -13.63 -2.91 26.15
N ARG A 247 -14.07 -2.49 24.96
CA ARG A 247 -15.03 -3.24 24.13
C ARG A 247 -14.51 -3.37 22.70
N LEU A 248 -14.32 -4.61 22.26
CA LEU A 248 -14.05 -4.94 20.87
C LEU A 248 -15.34 -5.42 20.20
N THR A 249 -15.85 -4.64 19.25
CA THR A 249 -17.01 -5.04 18.44
C THR A 249 -16.53 -5.48 17.07
N ILE A 250 -16.96 -6.66 16.62
CA ILE A 250 -16.73 -7.17 15.26
C ILE A 250 -18.07 -7.13 14.54
N GLU A 251 -18.12 -6.38 13.44
CA GLU A 251 -19.34 -6.14 12.68
C GLU A 251 -19.22 -6.74 11.27
N THR A 252 -20.31 -7.31 10.77
CA THR A 252 -20.39 -7.74 9.37
C THR A 252 -21.65 -7.17 8.73
N ALA A 253 -21.54 -6.73 7.46
CA ALA A 253 -22.69 -6.20 6.74
C ALA A 253 -22.53 -6.33 5.21
N ASN A 254 -23.63 -6.47 4.48
CA ASN A 254 -23.61 -6.26 3.04
C ASN A 254 -23.69 -4.75 2.77
N ILE A 255 -22.70 -4.19 2.08
CA ILE A 255 -22.62 -2.76 1.77
C ILE A 255 -22.60 -2.51 0.26
N GLN A 256 -23.14 -1.36 -0.16
CA GLN A 256 -23.10 -0.90 -1.53
C GLN A 256 -22.22 0.34 -1.61
N LEU A 257 -21.06 0.22 -2.26
CA LEU A 257 -20.19 1.34 -2.54
C LEU A 257 -20.66 2.07 -3.80
N ILE A 258 -20.89 3.38 -3.70
CA ILE A 258 -21.38 4.25 -4.77
C ILE A 258 -20.23 5.16 -5.23
N ALA A 259 -20.16 5.44 -6.53
CA ALA A 259 -19.17 6.34 -7.09
C ALA A 259 -19.30 7.77 -6.49
N GLY A 260 -18.19 8.32 -5.98
CA GLY A 260 -18.14 9.68 -5.43
C GLY A 260 -18.47 9.81 -3.94
N ALA A 261 -18.67 8.69 -3.22
CA ALA A 261 -18.80 8.72 -1.76
C ALA A 261 -17.46 9.16 -1.10
N PRO A 262 -17.48 10.07 -0.10
CA PRO A 262 -16.27 10.56 0.58
C PRO A 262 -15.48 9.48 1.33
N GLU A 263 -16.14 8.36 1.64
CA GLU A 263 -15.65 7.31 2.54
C GLU A 263 -15.14 6.06 1.82
N LEU A 264 -14.90 6.09 0.50
CA LEU A 264 -14.31 4.95 -0.18
C LEU A 264 -12.93 4.66 0.43
N PRO A 265 -12.71 3.47 1.04
CA PRO A 265 -11.37 3.04 1.40
C PRO A 265 -10.52 3.05 0.13
N LEU A 266 -9.35 3.70 0.20
CA LEU A 266 -8.50 3.98 -0.96
C LEU A 266 -8.35 2.77 -1.89
N GLY A 267 -8.90 2.87 -3.10
CA GLY A 267 -8.67 1.90 -4.19
C GLY A 267 -9.79 0.91 -4.50
N LEU A 268 -10.93 0.94 -3.79
CA LEU A 268 -12.09 0.10 -4.13
C LEU A 268 -12.95 0.73 -5.25
N ALA A 269 -13.41 -0.10 -6.19
CA ALA A 269 -14.36 0.30 -7.22
C ALA A 269 -15.80 0.37 -6.65
N PRO A 270 -16.73 1.13 -7.25
CA PRO A 270 -18.14 1.06 -6.89
C PRO A 270 -18.70 -0.36 -7.11
N GLY A 271 -19.50 -0.86 -6.18
CA GLY A 271 -20.00 -2.24 -6.23
C GLY A 271 -20.63 -2.73 -4.92
N ARG A 272 -21.13 -3.97 -4.94
CA ARG A 272 -21.58 -4.70 -3.74
C ARG A 272 -20.38 -5.34 -3.07
N TYR A 273 -20.25 -5.13 -1.77
CA TYR A 273 -19.18 -5.68 -0.95
C TYR A 273 -19.75 -6.26 0.32
N VAL A 274 -19.01 -7.19 0.90
CA VAL A 274 -19.23 -7.65 2.27
C VAL A 274 -18.22 -6.94 3.15
N LEU A 275 -18.72 -6.23 4.15
CA LEU A 275 -17.97 -5.59 5.21
C LEU A 275 -17.71 -6.60 6.33
N LEU A 276 -16.48 -6.54 6.85
CA LEU A 276 -15.99 -7.19 8.05
C LEU A 276 -15.06 -6.22 8.79
#